data_AF-A0A524MGR2-F1
#
_entry.id   AF-A0A524MGR2-F1
#
_cell.length_a   1.000
_cell.length_b   1.000
_cell.length_c   1.000
_cell.angle_alpha   90.00
_cell.angle_beta   90.00
_cell.angle_gamma   90.00
#
_symmetry.space_group_name_H-M   'P 1'
#
loop_
_entity.id
_entity.type
_entity.pdbx_description
1 polymer ?
#
loop_
_entity_poly.entity_id
_entity_poly.type
_entity_poly.pdbx_seq_one_letter_code
_entity_poly.pdbx_strand_id
1 'polypeptide(L)'
;MTQSVLSSSAQALLDRDPFLQQVASYKVQIDETIITSVQQHERELEQQFASDVEHVQRKEQLSQFAWWVGLDKALIGLWEEIEHYPLWLKSEDLDKWNKLNLKDISGSSKENTYSVEFIYGTQHFKIIELTQDGPGELNSVLSFFEDDVEVFAIECLISAIGGETEHICQNICAFKKSGNWPKILLEYYGQIKIEKAKSANTMKYFRVGEFKSRFEG
;
A
#
# COMPACT_ATOMS: atom_id res chain seq x y z
N MET A 1 -39.89 29.10 13.07
CA MET A 1 -40.43 30.10 14.01
C MET A 1 -41.46 29.41 14.90
N THR A 2 -41.04 28.88 16.05
CA THR A 2 -41.93 28.29 17.05
C THR A 2 -42.08 29.31 18.18
N GLN A 3 -43.18 30.07 18.16
CA GLN A 3 -43.55 30.91 19.29
C GLN A 3 -43.95 30.00 20.46
N SER A 4 -43.19 30.07 21.56
CA SER A 4 -43.59 29.50 22.85
C SER A 4 -44.73 30.34 23.41
N VAL A 5 -45.95 29.82 23.32
CA VAL A 5 -47.14 30.46 23.90
C VAL A 5 -47.20 30.09 25.38
N LEU A 6 -46.56 30.90 26.24
CA LEU A 6 -46.78 30.81 27.68
C LEU A 6 -48.19 31.33 28.02
N SER A 7 -48.85 30.72 29.00
CA SER A 7 -50.17 31.19 29.46
C SER A 7 -50.08 32.63 29.99
N SER A 8 -51.16 33.41 29.88
CA SER A 8 -51.19 34.82 30.31
C SER A 8 -50.81 35.02 31.79
N SER A 9 -51.03 34.01 32.62
CA SER A 9 -50.62 33.94 34.03
C SER A 9 -49.12 33.71 34.24
N ALA A 10 -48.47 32.90 33.39
CA ALA A 10 -47.03 32.66 33.45
C ALA A 10 -46.24 33.87 32.95
N GLN A 11 -46.75 34.56 31.93
CA GLN A 11 -46.16 35.80 31.42
C GLN A 11 -46.20 36.92 32.48
N ALA A 12 -47.31 37.07 33.20
CA ALA A 12 -47.47 38.07 34.26
C ALA A 12 -46.57 37.83 35.49
N LEU A 13 -46.15 36.58 35.75
CA LEU A 13 -45.19 36.21 36.79
C LEU A 13 -43.74 36.48 36.35
N LEU A 14 -43.43 36.18 35.09
CA LEU A 14 -42.16 36.53 34.45
C LEU A 14 -41.93 38.04 34.41
N ASP A 15 -42.95 38.85 34.14
CA ASP A 15 -42.81 40.31 34.04
C ASP A 15 -42.61 41.01 35.40
N ARG A 16 -42.86 40.33 36.53
CA ARG A 16 -42.80 40.90 37.89
C ARG A 16 -41.62 40.41 38.73
N ASP A 17 -40.97 39.32 38.35
CA ASP A 17 -39.90 38.70 39.13
C ASP A 17 -38.55 38.74 38.37
N PRO A 18 -37.59 39.57 38.80
CA PRO A 18 -36.27 39.68 38.18
C PRO A 18 -35.49 38.36 38.12
N PHE A 19 -35.69 37.47 39.09
CA PHE A 19 -35.04 36.16 39.11
C PHE A 19 -35.60 35.26 38.02
N LEU A 20 -36.93 35.26 37.81
CA LEU A 20 -37.56 34.46 36.75
C LEU A 20 -37.19 34.98 35.34
N GLN A 21 -37.05 36.29 35.16
CA GLN A 21 -36.54 36.88 33.91
C GLN A 21 -35.12 36.43 33.63
N GLN A 22 -34.27 36.42 34.66
CA GLN A 22 -32.89 35.99 34.53
C GLN A 22 -32.81 34.49 34.17
N VAL A 23 -33.58 33.62 34.82
CA VAL A 23 -33.67 32.19 34.49
C VAL A 23 -34.16 31.96 33.06
N ALA A 24 -35.19 32.70 32.61
CA ALA A 24 -35.68 32.60 31.23
C ALA A 24 -34.62 33.06 30.21
N SER A 25 -33.89 34.14 30.50
CA SER A 25 -32.79 34.60 29.63
C SER A 25 -31.65 33.57 29.54
N TYR A 26 -31.27 32.95 30.67
CA TYR A 26 -30.29 31.87 30.69
C TYR A 26 -30.75 30.66 29.90
N LYS A 27 -32.03 30.28 30.01
CA LYS A 27 -32.60 29.18 29.23
C LYS A 27 -32.49 29.45 27.73
N VAL A 28 -32.85 30.66 27.27
CA VAL A 28 -32.73 31.03 25.85
C VAL A 28 -31.27 30.96 25.39
N GLN A 29 -30.33 31.49 26.16
CA GLN A 29 -28.90 31.42 25.84
C GLN A 29 -28.37 29.98 25.78
N ILE A 30 -28.81 29.12 26.70
CA ILE A 30 -28.44 27.70 26.70
C ILE A 30 -29.05 26.99 25.49
N ASP A 31 -30.33 27.21 25.20
CA ASP A 31 -31.01 26.61 24.05
C ASP A 31 -30.34 27.04 22.73
N GLU A 32 -29.93 28.31 22.59
CA GLU A 32 -29.14 28.81 21.45
C GLU A 32 -27.75 28.16 21.36
N THR A 33 -27.07 27.99 22.50
CA THR A 33 -25.76 27.33 22.56
C THR A 33 -25.86 25.86 22.17
N ILE A 34 -26.91 25.16 22.61
CA ILE A 34 -27.19 23.76 22.23
C ILE A 34 -27.40 23.66 20.73
N ILE A 35 -28.29 24.48 20.16
CA ILE A 35 -28.58 24.48 18.72
C ILE A 35 -27.31 24.72 17.92
N THR A 36 -26.52 25.72 18.31
CA THR A 36 -25.28 26.07 17.62
C THR A 36 -24.25 24.93 17.69
N SER A 37 -24.09 24.32 18.87
CA SER A 37 -23.14 23.22 19.07
C SER A 37 -23.54 21.97 18.29
N VAL A 38 -24.84 21.65 18.25
CA VAL A 38 -25.36 20.53 17.46
C VAL A 38 -25.14 20.78 15.97
N GLN A 39 -25.48 21.97 15.46
CA GLN A 39 -25.27 22.31 14.05
C GLN A 39 -23.79 22.36 13.64
N GLN A 40 -22.90 22.71 14.58
CA GLN A 40 -21.47 22.66 14.35
C GLN A 40 -20.99 21.22 14.26
N HIS A 41 -21.43 20.36 15.16
CA HIS A 41 -21.07 18.94 15.14
C HIS A 41 -21.61 18.21 13.89
N GLU A 42 -22.84 18.52 13.46
CA GLU A 42 -23.40 18.00 12.20
C GLU A 42 -22.53 18.40 10.99
N ARG A 43 -22.10 19.65 10.91
CA ARG A 43 -21.19 20.12 9.85
C ARG A 43 -19.81 19.47 9.90
N GLU A 44 -19.27 19.23 11.09
CA GLU A 44 -18.00 18.51 11.27
C GLU A 44 -18.12 17.07 10.75
N LEU A 45 -19.22 16.38 11.05
CA LEU A 45 -19.49 15.04 10.53
C LEU A 45 -19.64 15.03 9.01
N GLU A 46 -20.42 15.96 8.43
CA GLU A 46 -20.59 16.06 6.97
C GLU A 46 -19.26 16.28 6.24
N GLN A 47 -18.38 17.13 6.78
CA GLN A 47 -17.04 17.34 6.23
C GLN A 47 -16.17 16.08 6.33
N GLN A 48 -16.23 15.38 7.45
CA GLN A 48 -15.50 14.13 7.65
C GLN A 48 -15.96 13.05 6.66
N PHE A 49 -17.27 12.84 6.52
CA PHE A 49 -17.82 11.86 5.58
C PHE A 49 -17.53 12.23 4.11
N ALA A 50 -17.58 13.52 3.75
CA ALA A 50 -17.22 13.96 2.39
C ALA A 50 -15.74 13.67 2.09
N SER A 51 -14.85 13.96 3.04
CA SER A 51 -13.42 13.66 2.94
C SER A 51 -13.15 12.15 2.80
N ASP A 52 -13.88 11.31 3.55
CA ASP A 52 -13.73 9.86 3.50
C ASP A 52 -14.15 9.29 2.14
N VAL A 53 -15.25 9.79 1.56
CA VAL A 53 -15.70 9.38 0.21
C VAL A 53 -14.66 9.73 -0.85
N GLU A 54 -14.12 10.95 -0.83
CA GLU A 54 -13.06 11.37 -1.77
C GLU A 54 -11.79 10.53 -1.61
N HIS A 55 -11.43 10.19 -0.36
CA HIS A 55 -10.26 9.37 -0.07
C HIS A 55 -10.42 7.94 -0.58
N VAL A 56 -11.59 7.32 -0.38
CA VAL A 56 -11.92 5.98 -0.89
C VAL A 56 -11.89 5.95 -2.42
N GLN A 57 -12.51 6.94 -3.09
CA GLN A 57 -12.50 7.03 -4.55
C GLN A 57 -11.09 7.18 -5.10
N ARG A 58 -10.27 8.04 -4.48
CA ARG A 58 -8.87 8.22 -4.87
C ARG A 58 -8.07 6.94 -4.69
N LYS A 59 -8.25 6.22 -3.57
CA LYS A 59 -7.61 4.93 -3.34
C LYS A 59 -7.97 3.93 -4.43
N GLU A 60 -9.25 3.82 -4.77
CA GLU A 60 -9.72 2.89 -5.81
C GLU A 60 -9.14 3.23 -7.19
N GLN A 61 -9.12 4.51 -7.57
CA GLN A 61 -8.50 4.96 -8.83
C GLN A 61 -7.01 4.62 -8.90
N LEU A 62 -6.27 4.84 -7.81
CA LEU A 62 -4.84 4.53 -7.74
C LEU A 62 -4.59 3.02 -7.80
N SER A 63 -5.41 2.21 -7.13
CA SER A 63 -5.34 0.75 -7.21
C SER A 63 -5.61 0.24 -8.63
N GLN A 64 -6.67 0.75 -9.27
CA GLN A 64 -6.99 0.40 -10.66
C GLN A 64 -5.87 0.80 -11.62
N PHE A 65 -5.29 1.99 -11.44
CA PHE A 65 -4.14 2.43 -12.22
C PHE A 65 -2.96 1.47 -12.04
N ALA A 66 -2.59 1.16 -10.79
CA ALA A 66 -1.46 0.28 -10.49
C ALA A 66 -1.62 -1.13 -11.09
N TRP A 67 -2.83 -1.71 -11.05
CA TRP A 67 -3.12 -2.97 -11.74
C TRP A 67 -3.03 -2.85 -13.26
N TRP A 68 -3.54 -1.76 -13.83
CA TRP A 68 -3.52 -1.53 -15.28
C TRP A 68 -2.09 -1.42 -15.82
N VAL A 69 -1.22 -0.67 -15.14
CA VAL A 69 0.20 -0.56 -15.52
C VAL A 69 1.06 -1.73 -15.04
N GLY A 70 0.53 -2.60 -14.18
CA GLY A 70 1.21 -3.80 -13.68
C GLY A 70 2.28 -3.52 -12.63
N LEU A 71 2.10 -2.50 -11.78
CA LEU A 71 3.03 -2.19 -10.68
C LEU A 71 3.06 -3.28 -9.61
N ASP A 72 1.93 -3.90 -9.33
CA ASP A 72 1.83 -5.09 -8.47
C ASP A 72 2.73 -6.23 -8.97
N LYS A 73 2.61 -6.57 -10.26
CA LYS A 73 3.40 -7.63 -10.91
C LYS A 73 4.88 -7.28 -10.97
N ALA A 74 5.19 -5.99 -11.15
CA ALA A 74 6.55 -5.51 -11.18
C ALA A 74 7.22 -5.61 -9.80
N LEU A 75 6.50 -5.30 -8.72
CA LEU A 75 7.01 -5.47 -7.35
C LEU A 75 7.23 -6.94 -7.01
N ILE A 76 6.25 -7.81 -7.32
CA ILE A 76 6.38 -9.27 -7.14
C ILE A 76 7.58 -9.79 -7.93
N GLY A 77 7.64 -9.51 -9.23
CA GLY A 77 8.68 -10.05 -10.09
C GLY A 77 10.08 -9.57 -9.68
N LEU A 78 10.19 -8.33 -9.18
CA LEU A 78 11.44 -7.82 -8.61
C LEU A 78 11.80 -8.56 -7.32
N TRP A 79 10.86 -8.73 -6.40
CA TRP A 79 11.07 -9.45 -5.15
C TRP A 79 11.58 -10.88 -5.38
N GLU A 80 10.86 -11.65 -6.19
CA GLU A 80 11.21 -13.04 -6.53
C GLU A 80 12.59 -13.16 -7.19
N GLU A 81 13.05 -12.13 -7.92
CA GLU A 81 14.39 -12.13 -8.50
C GLU A 81 15.47 -11.83 -7.46
N ILE A 82 15.24 -10.86 -6.55
CA ILE A 82 16.31 -10.30 -5.71
C ILE A 82 16.34 -10.82 -4.28
N GLU A 83 15.29 -11.50 -3.81
CA GLU A 83 15.21 -11.97 -2.42
C GLU A 83 16.44 -12.81 -2.03
N HIS A 84 16.99 -13.60 -2.93
CA HIS A 84 18.14 -14.44 -2.62
C HIS A 84 19.50 -13.75 -2.81
N TYR A 85 19.54 -12.54 -3.40
CA TYR A 85 20.79 -11.86 -3.73
C TYR A 85 21.71 -11.65 -2.50
N PRO A 86 21.21 -11.21 -1.33
CA PRO A 86 22.06 -11.04 -0.15
C PRO A 86 22.76 -12.32 0.32
N LEU A 87 22.12 -13.48 0.15
CA LEU A 87 22.72 -14.78 0.47
C LEU A 87 23.81 -15.15 -0.53
N TRP A 88 23.60 -14.81 -1.80
CA TRP A 88 24.52 -15.10 -2.91
C TRP A 88 25.73 -14.16 -2.96
N LEU A 89 25.69 -12.99 -2.31
CA LEU A 89 26.83 -12.06 -2.21
C LEU A 89 28.10 -12.70 -1.62
N LYS A 90 27.96 -13.77 -0.84
CA LYS A 90 29.09 -14.51 -0.25
C LYS A 90 29.69 -15.55 -1.20
N SER A 91 29.09 -15.74 -2.37
CA SER A 91 29.55 -16.68 -3.39
C SER A 91 30.49 -16.00 -4.37
N GLU A 92 31.52 -16.71 -4.84
CA GLU A 92 32.45 -16.24 -5.87
C GLU A 92 31.75 -15.95 -7.21
N ASP A 93 30.51 -16.44 -7.39
CA ASP A 93 29.70 -16.29 -8.60
C ASP A 93 28.74 -15.08 -8.58
N LEU A 94 28.91 -14.10 -7.68
CA LEU A 94 28.00 -12.95 -7.54
C LEU A 94 27.63 -12.28 -8.88
N ASP A 95 28.60 -12.05 -9.75
CA ASP A 95 28.37 -11.40 -11.06
C ASP A 95 27.44 -12.21 -11.98
N LYS A 96 27.37 -13.54 -11.79
CA LYS A 96 26.44 -14.40 -12.53
C LYS A 96 25.02 -14.30 -11.99
N TRP A 97 24.88 -14.03 -10.69
CA TRP A 97 23.60 -14.02 -10.00
C TRP A 97 22.93 -12.64 -9.98
N ASN A 98 23.70 -11.56 -9.99
CA ASN A 98 23.21 -10.19 -10.06
C ASN A 98 22.82 -9.78 -11.49
N LYS A 99 21.76 -10.39 -12.03
CA LYS A 99 21.28 -10.13 -13.41
C LYS A 99 20.83 -8.68 -13.63
N LEU A 100 20.46 -8.00 -12.55
CA LEU A 100 19.97 -6.63 -12.54
C LEU A 100 21.08 -5.60 -12.36
N ASN A 101 22.33 -6.02 -12.13
CA ASN A 101 23.47 -5.14 -11.87
C ASN A 101 23.18 -4.14 -10.73
N LEU A 102 22.50 -4.60 -9.69
CA LEU A 102 22.20 -3.80 -8.50
C LEU A 102 23.48 -3.51 -7.73
N LYS A 103 23.52 -2.33 -7.10
CA LYS A 103 24.66 -1.89 -6.29
C LYS A 103 24.30 -1.87 -4.82
N ASP A 104 25.31 -2.04 -3.97
CA ASP A 104 25.22 -1.97 -2.51
C ASP A 104 24.07 -2.83 -1.96
N ILE A 105 23.93 -4.04 -2.53
CA ILE A 105 22.90 -4.98 -2.11
C ILE A 105 23.18 -5.38 -0.67
N SER A 106 22.19 -5.28 0.19
CA SER A 106 22.22 -5.87 1.51
C SER A 106 20.86 -6.50 1.83
N GLY A 107 20.84 -7.35 2.85
CA GLY A 107 19.58 -7.95 3.28
C GLY A 107 19.61 -8.39 4.72
N SER A 108 18.42 -8.50 5.29
CA SER A 108 18.23 -8.91 6.66
C SER A 108 17.03 -9.84 6.76
N SER A 109 17.13 -10.85 7.61
CA SER A 109 16.04 -11.76 7.93
C SER A 109 15.88 -11.77 9.44
N LYS A 110 14.67 -11.49 9.92
CA LYS A 110 14.31 -11.56 11.33
C LYS A 110 12.88 -12.07 11.45
N GLU A 111 12.74 -13.21 12.13
CA GLU A 111 11.43 -13.84 12.36
C GLU A 111 10.70 -14.05 11.02
N ASN A 112 9.56 -13.39 10.82
CA ASN A 112 8.74 -13.47 9.61
C ASN A 112 8.96 -12.28 8.67
N THR A 113 10.03 -11.51 8.89
CA THR A 113 10.35 -10.33 8.08
C THR A 113 11.65 -10.56 7.34
N TYR A 114 11.60 -10.36 6.03
CA TYR A 114 12.76 -10.38 5.17
C TYR A 114 12.90 -9.06 4.43
N SER A 115 14.11 -8.54 4.28
CA SER A 115 14.35 -7.28 3.59
C SER A 115 15.53 -7.35 2.66
N VAL A 116 15.42 -6.68 1.52
CA VAL A 116 16.52 -6.43 0.59
C VAL A 116 16.63 -4.94 0.32
N GLU A 117 17.84 -4.42 0.40
CA GLU A 117 18.19 -3.02 0.18
C GLU A 117 19.18 -2.93 -0.98
N PHE A 118 19.06 -1.90 -1.82
CA PHE A 118 19.94 -1.67 -2.97
C PHE A 118 19.94 -0.20 -3.41
N ILE A 119 20.94 0.19 -4.19
CA ILE A 119 21.07 1.54 -4.74
C ILE A 119 20.82 1.55 -6.25
N TYR A 120 20.05 2.53 -6.71
CA TYR A 120 19.94 2.87 -8.13
C TYR A 120 20.19 4.37 -8.33
N GLY A 121 21.17 4.69 -9.17
CA GLY A 121 21.65 6.06 -9.33
C GLY A 121 22.19 6.61 -7.99
N THR A 122 21.47 7.55 -7.39
CA THR A 122 21.76 8.12 -6.07
C THR A 122 20.69 7.82 -5.02
N GLN A 123 19.67 7.04 -5.38
CA GLN A 123 18.51 6.76 -4.52
C GLN A 123 18.66 5.40 -3.85
N HIS A 124 18.22 5.32 -2.60
CA HIS A 124 18.18 4.08 -1.84
C HIS A 124 16.80 3.44 -1.94
N PHE A 125 16.76 2.16 -2.28
CA PHE A 125 15.53 1.38 -2.38
C PHE A 125 15.57 0.21 -1.43
N LYS A 126 14.41 -0.12 -0.88
CA LYS A 126 14.23 -1.26 0.01
C LYS A 126 12.92 -1.96 -0.28
N ILE A 127 12.96 -3.28 -0.34
CA ILE A 127 11.77 -4.12 -0.32
C ILE A 127 11.77 -4.87 1.00
N ILE A 128 10.63 -4.88 1.68
CA ILE A 128 10.38 -5.67 2.88
C ILE A 128 9.24 -6.62 2.58
N GLU A 129 9.45 -7.89 2.86
CA GLU A 129 8.40 -8.89 2.97
C GLU A 129 8.09 -9.16 4.44
N LEU A 130 6.82 -9.16 4.79
CA LEU A 130 6.30 -9.67 6.07
C LEU A 130 5.37 -10.84 5.79
N THR A 131 5.78 -12.05 6.16
CA THR A 131 4.95 -13.25 6.05
C THR A 131 4.06 -13.44 7.28
N GLN A 132 2.84 -13.93 7.07
CA GLN A 132 1.87 -14.19 8.11
C GLN A 132 1.19 -15.53 7.86
N ASP A 133 1.24 -16.40 8.86
CA ASP A 133 0.52 -17.68 8.82
C ASP A 133 -0.97 -17.44 9.03
N GLY A 134 -1.76 -17.68 7.98
CA GLY A 134 -3.22 -17.75 8.03
C GLY A 134 -3.72 -19.19 8.20
N PRO A 135 -5.01 -19.40 8.49
CA PRO A 135 -5.60 -20.73 8.58
C PRO A 135 -5.60 -21.44 7.21
N GLY A 136 -4.51 -22.16 6.92
CA GLY A 136 -4.34 -22.95 5.69
C GLY A 136 -3.75 -22.20 4.49
N GLU A 137 -3.45 -20.91 4.65
CA GLU A 137 -2.91 -20.03 3.60
C GLU A 137 -1.75 -19.20 4.17
N LEU A 138 -0.67 -19.04 3.41
CA LEU A 138 0.44 -18.18 3.76
C LEU A 138 0.24 -16.84 3.07
N ASN A 139 0.11 -15.77 3.85
CA ASN A 139 -0.03 -14.42 3.33
C ASN A 139 1.28 -13.66 3.47
N SER A 140 1.49 -12.68 2.60
CA SER A 140 2.67 -11.83 2.61
C SER A 140 2.30 -10.39 2.29
N VAL A 141 2.93 -9.45 2.98
CA VAL A 141 2.88 -8.04 2.59
C VAL A 141 4.24 -7.65 2.05
N LEU A 142 4.28 -7.23 0.79
CA LEU A 142 5.46 -6.67 0.15
C LEU A 142 5.36 -5.14 0.18
N SER A 143 6.27 -4.49 0.90
CA SER A 143 6.37 -3.04 1.00
C SER A 143 7.64 -2.54 0.30
N PHE A 144 7.48 -1.54 -0.57
CA PHE A 144 8.55 -0.89 -1.30
C PHE A 144 8.79 0.53 -0.78
N PHE A 145 10.07 0.84 -0.59
CA PHE A 145 10.52 2.10 -0.01
C PHE A 145 11.50 2.81 -0.95
N GLU A 146 11.38 4.14 -1.00
CA GLU A 146 12.30 5.08 -1.66
C GLU A 146 12.83 6.04 -0.57
N ASP A 147 14.13 6.01 -0.31
CA ASP A 147 14.81 6.80 0.73
C ASP A 147 14.12 6.69 2.11
N ASP A 148 13.91 5.46 2.57
CA ASP A 148 13.24 5.07 3.83
C ASP A 148 11.75 5.45 3.96
N VAL A 149 11.14 5.98 2.90
CA VAL A 149 9.69 6.26 2.87
C VAL A 149 8.97 5.13 2.15
N GLU A 150 7.98 4.51 2.80
CA GLU A 150 7.10 3.54 2.14
C GLU A 150 6.28 4.25 1.05
N VAL A 151 6.51 3.85 -0.20
CA VAL A 151 5.88 4.47 -1.36
C VAL A 151 4.78 3.60 -1.96
N PHE A 152 4.95 2.29 -1.91
CA PHE A 152 4.04 1.32 -2.49
C PHE A 152 4.02 0.03 -1.67
N ALA A 153 2.87 -0.59 -1.47
CA ALA A 153 2.78 -1.88 -0.79
C ALA A 153 1.62 -2.71 -1.32
N ILE A 154 1.81 -4.01 -1.38
CA ILE A 154 0.81 -4.98 -1.81
C ILE A 154 0.70 -6.12 -0.81
N GLU A 155 -0.50 -6.66 -0.70
CA GLU A 155 -0.79 -7.90 0.01
C GLU A 155 -0.90 -9.02 -1.02
N CYS A 156 -0.20 -10.10 -0.76
CA CYS A 156 -0.08 -11.26 -1.63
C CYS A 156 -0.49 -12.52 -0.87
N LEU A 157 -1.14 -13.42 -1.60
CA LEU A 157 -1.23 -14.81 -1.22
C LEU A 157 0.03 -15.52 -1.73
N ILE A 158 0.67 -16.32 -0.89
CA ILE A 158 1.77 -17.18 -1.29
C ILE A 158 1.22 -18.57 -1.60
N SER A 159 1.40 -19.01 -2.85
CA SER A 159 1.11 -20.38 -3.24
C SER A 159 2.40 -21.16 -3.44
N ALA A 160 2.45 -22.40 -2.95
CA ALA A 160 3.55 -23.32 -3.19
C ALA A 160 3.09 -24.37 -4.21
N ILE A 161 3.47 -24.18 -5.49
CA ILE A 161 3.14 -25.12 -6.56
C ILE A 161 4.45 -25.74 -7.05
N GLY A 162 4.61 -27.06 -6.89
CA GLY A 162 5.74 -27.78 -7.45
C GLY A 162 7.11 -27.47 -6.84
N GLY A 163 7.17 -26.89 -5.64
CA GLY A 163 8.42 -26.50 -4.98
C GLY A 163 8.91 -25.09 -5.29
N GLU A 164 8.17 -24.35 -6.12
CA GLU A 164 8.37 -22.92 -6.36
C GLU A 164 7.33 -22.12 -5.55
N THR A 165 7.77 -21.01 -4.98
CA THR A 165 6.93 -20.06 -4.23
C THR A 165 6.45 -19.01 -5.21
N GLU A 166 5.14 -18.83 -5.35
CA GLU A 166 4.53 -17.84 -6.25
C GLU A 166 3.70 -16.86 -5.43
N HIS A 167 4.00 -15.57 -5.56
CA HIS A 167 3.22 -14.50 -4.93
C HIS A 167 2.10 -14.04 -5.87
N ILE A 168 0.87 -14.05 -5.37
CA ILE A 168 -0.31 -13.60 -6.10
C ILE A 168 -0.88 -12.38 -5.38
N CYS A 169 -0.73 -11.20 -5.98
CA CYS A 169 -1.27 -9.95 -5.44
C CYS A 169 -2.79 -10.06 -5.25
N GLN A 170 -3.26 -9.82 -4.03
CA GLN A 170 -4.68 -9.75 -3.67
C GLN A 170 -5.15 -8.30 -3.57
N ASN A 171 -4.29 -7.41 -3.06
CA ASN A 171 -4.68 -6.04 -2.75
C ASN A 171 -3.49 -5.07 -2.80
N ILE A 172 -3.79 -3.80 -3.08
CA ILE A 172 -2.83 -2.69 -2.97
C ILE A 172 -3.07 -1.98 -1.65
N CYS A 173 -2.11 -2.12 -0.75
CA CYS A 173 -2.18 -1.64 0.64
C CYS A 173 -1.68 -0.19 0.77
N ALA A 174 -0.70 0.20 -0.04
CA ALA A 174 -0.14 1.55 -0.01
C ALA A 174 0.15 2.08 -1.42
N PHE A 175 -0.18 3.35 -1.63
CA PHE A 175 0.21 4.16 -2.79
C PHE A 175 0.34 5.61 -2.31
N LYS A 176 1.48 5.92 -1.66
CA LYS A 176 1.56 7.04 -0.72
C LYS A 176 2.19 8.30 -1.27
N LYS A 177 3.20 8.18 -2.14
CA LYS A 177 4.05 9.31 -2.55
C LYS A 177 4.34 9.27 -4.05
N SER A 178 4.36 10.43 -4.68
CA SER A 178 4.97 10.59 -6.00
C SER A 178 6.48 10.45 -5.91
N GLY A 179 7.10 9.91 -6.95
CA GLY A 179 8.54 9.67 -6.97
C GLY A 179 8.97 8.97 -8.25
N ASN A 180 10.24 8.59 -8.30
CA ASN A 180 10.76 7.82 -9.44
C ASN A 180 10.48 6.32 -9.28
N TRP A 181 10.09 5.88 -8.08
CA TRP A 181 9.84 4.47 -7.76
C TRP A 181 8.99 3.70 -8.79
N PRO A 182 7.90 4.23 -9.41
CA PRO A 182 7.11 3.43 -10.34
C PRO A 182 7.89 3.14 -11.63
N LYS A 183 8.66 4.13 -12.10
CA LYS A 183 9.50 3.99 -13.29
C LYS A 183 10.59 2.95 -13.05
N ILE A 184 11.27 3.03 -11.91
CA ILE A 184 12.36 2.09 -11.55
C ILE A 184 11.83 0.67 -11.44
N LEU A 185 10.68 0.49 -10.78
CA LEU A 185 10.02 -0.80 -10.65
C LEU A 185 9.73 -1.43 -12.02
N LEU A 186 9.18 -0.65 -12.95
CA LEU A 186 8.86 -1.09 -14.30
C LEU A 186 10.11 -1.36 -15.15
N GLU A 187 11.17 -0.56 -15.00
CA GLU A 187 12.46 -0.77 -15.68
C GLU A 187 13.08 -2.13 -15.30
N TYR A 188 13.18 -2.41 -13.99
CA TYR A 188 13.69 -3.70 -13.53
C TYR A 188 12.79 -4.86 -13.95
N TYR A 189 11.48 -4.71 -13.84
CA TYR A 189 10.57 -5.75 -14.29
C TYR A 189 10.72 -6.06 -15.79
N GLY A 190 10.94 -5.04 -16.62
CA GLY A 190 11.29 -5.20 -18.03
C GLY A 190 12.59 -5.97 -18.22
N GLN A 191 13.65 -5.62 -17.48
CA GLN A 191 14.93 -6.31 -17.52
C GLN A 191 14.82 -7.78 -17.09
N ILE A 192 14.09 -8.08 -16.02
CA ILE A 192 13.82 -9.45 -15.55
C ILE A 192 13.17 -10.27 -16.66
N LYS A 193 12.14 -9.73 -17.33
CA LYS A 193 11.49 -10.41 -18.45
C LYS A 193 12.43 -10.68 -19.61
N ILE A 194 13.28 -9.71 -19.95
CA ILE A 194 14.30 -9.87 -21.00
C ILE A 194 15.27 -11.00 -20.64
N GLU A 195 15.80 -11.02 -19.43
CA GLU A 195 16.76 -12.04 -18.97
C GLU A 195 16.13 -13.44 -18.85
N LYS A 196 14.88 -13.54 -18.37
CA LYS A 196 14.11 -14.80 -18.38
C LYS A 196 13.90 -15.31 -19.82
N ALA A 197 13.56 -14.42 -20.76
CA ALA A 197 13.40 -14.79 -22.16
C ALA A 197 14.71 -15.23 -22.83
N LYS A 198 15.83 -14.53 -22.57
CA LYS A 198 17.16 -14.94 -23.03
C LYS A 198 17.51 -16.34 -22.52
N SER A 199 17.32 -16.60 -21.23
CA SER A 199 17.60 -17.89 -20.60
C SER A 199 16.77 -19.03 -21.19
N ALA A 200 15.46 -18.81 -21.37
CA ALA A 200 14.56 -19.78 -21.99
C ALA A 200 14.96 -20.10 -23.45
N ASN A 201 15.34 -19.09 -24.22
CA ASN A 201 15.82 -19.26 -25.58
C ASN A 201 17.13 -20.05 -25.62
N THR A 202 18.11 -19.73 -24.77
CA THR A 202 19.35 -20.50 -24.65
C THR A 202 19.07 -21.97 -24.37
N MET A 203 18.16 -22.27 -23.43
CA MET A 203 17.79 -23.66 -23.13
C MET A 203 17.11 -24.37 -24.30
N LYS A 204 16.24 -23.67 -25.04
CA LYS A 204 15.59 -24.21 -26.25
C LYS A 204 16.62 -24.59 -27.30
N TYR A 205 17.59 -23.72 -27.59
CA TYR A 205 18.62 -24.00 -28.59
C TYR A 205 19.65 -25.04 -28.14
N PHE A 206 19.97 -25.09 -26.84
CA PHE A 206 20.79 -26.18 -26.26
C PHE A 206 20.12 -27.54 -26.48
N ARG A 207 18.83 -27.67 -26.15
CA ARG A 207 18.06 -28.91 -26.39
C ARG A 207 18.00 -29.29 -27.87
N VAL A 208 17.86 -28.31 -28.77
CA VAL A 208 17.90 -28.57 -30.22
C VAL A 208 19.28 -29.06 -30.66
N GLY A 209 20.36 -28.52 -30.08
CA GLY A 209 21.74 -28.98 -30.32
C GLY A 209 21.97 -30.42 -29.85
N GLU A 210 21.51 -30.77 -28.64
CA GLU A 210 21.56 -32.15 -28.14
C GLU A 210 20.73 -33.12 -28.99
N PHE A 211 19.58 -32.69 -29.49
CA PHE A 211 18.78 -33.50 -30.39
C PHE A 211 19.51 -33.75 -31.71
N LYS A 212 20.12 -32.72 -32.32
CA LYS A 212 20.88 -32.87 -33.57
C LYS A 212 22.11 -33.77 -33.41
N SER A 213 22.87 -33.62 -32.34
CA SER A 213 24.07 -34.44 -32.10
C SER A 213 23.77 -35.93 -31.93
N ARG A 214 22.52 -36.30 -31.57
CA ARG A 214 22.07 -37.70 -31.52
C ARG A 214 21.76 -38.31 -32.89
N PHE A 215 21.61 -37.51 -33.94
CA PHE A 215 21.34 -37.97 -35.31
C PHE A 215 22.51 -37.75 -36.27
N GLU A 216 23.56 -37.03 -35.86
CA GLU A 216 24.79 -36.79 -36.64
C GLU A 216 25.95 -37.72 -36.21
N GLY A 217 25.63 -38.90 -35.67
CA GLY A 217 26.59 -39.97 -35.36
C GLY A 217 26.72 -40.99 -36.48
#